data_AF-A0AAE6JFH6-F1
#
_entry.id   AF-A0AAE6JFH6-F1
#
_cell.length_a   1.000
_cell.length_b   1.000
_cell.length_c   1.000
_cell.angle_alpha   90.00
_cell.angle_beta   90.00
_cell.angle_gamma   90.00
#
_symmetry.space_group_name_H-M   'P 1'
#
loop_
_entity.id
_entity.type
_entity.pdbx_description
1 polymer ?
#
loop_
_entity_poly.entity_id
_entity_poly.type
_entity_poly.pdbx_seq_one_letter_code
_entity_poly.pdbx_strand_id
1 'polypeptide(L)'
;MKKIKKRSACPISFSLDFLGDKWTLLIVRDILLNNKNTFGEFFQSAEGIATNVLTDRLKMLETEGFIMKYPVPGKARVAYCLAERGIALIPIIMEMAIWGMSENNTEIKKELTAALKNDKEAVLSGLAKKHLAIYEQRKESRIEPDQANV
;
A
#
# COMPACT_ATOMS: atom_id res chain seq x y z
N MET A 1 -4.18 -17.83 8.82
CA MET A 1 -4.69 -16.56 8.22
C MET A 1 -6.13 -16.75 7.76
N LYS A 2 -6.97 -15.70 7.77
CA LYS A 2 -8.33 -15.80 7.24
C LYS A 2 -8.25 -15.99 5.72
N LYS A 3 -8.54 -17.20 5.23
CA LYS A 3 -8.57 -17.47 3.78
C LYS A 3 -9.55 -16.51 3.11
N ILE A 4 -9.11 -15.82 2.07
CA ILE A 4 -9.97 -14.93 1.30
C ILE A 4 -10.94 -15.81 0.51
N LYS A 5 -12.22 -15.73 0.88
CA LYS A 5 -13.29 -16.51 0.27
C LYS A 5 -14.17 -15.58 -0.52
N LYS A 6 -14.25 -15.80 -1.84
CA LYS A 6 -15.15 -15.08 -2.73
C LYS A 6 -16.59 -15.24 -2.24
N ARG A 7 -17.18 -14.13 -1.78
CA ARG A 7 -18.55 -14.10 -1.24
C ARG A 7 -19.62 -14.04 -2.32
N SER A 8 -19.31 -13.44 -3.48
CA SER A 8 -20.23 -13.28 -4.61
C SER A 8 -19.48 -13.08 -5.93
N ALA A 9 -20.20 -13.01 -7.06
CA ALA A 9 -19.63 -12.63 -8.35
C ALA A 9 -19.35 -11.11 -8.50
N CYS A 10 -19.75 -10.29 -7.51
CA CYS A 10 -19.58 -8.85 -7.56
C CYS A 10 -18.09 -8.47 -7.43
N PRO A 11 -17.51 -7.73 -8.39
CA PRO A 11 -16.09 -7.34 -8.35
C PRO A 11 -15.79 -6.39 -7.18
N ILE A 12 -16.73 -5.52 -6.81
CA ILE A 12 -16.58 -4.62 -5.65
C ILE A 12 -16.50 -5.44 -4.36
N SER A 13 -17.40 -6.43 -4.20
CA SER A 13 -17.37 -7.31 -3.03
C SER A 13 -16.03 -8.05 -2.90
N PHE A 14 -15.46 -8.48 -4.02
CA PHE A 14 -14.18 -9.17 -4.05
C PHE A 14 -13.02 -8.22 -3.70
N SER A 15 -13.00 -7.00 -4.25
CA SER A 15 -12.02 -5.98 -3.86
C SER A 15 -12.05 -5.70 -2.36
N LEU A 16 -13.24 -5.64 -1.76
CA LEU A 16 -13.41 -5.43 -0.32
C LEU A 16 -12.90 -6.60 0.55
N ASP A 17 -12.72 -7.79 -0.03
CA ASP A 17 -12.14 -8.91 0.73
C ASP A 17 -10.63 -8.69 1.02
N PHE A 18 -9.97 -7.82 0.24
CA PHE A 18 -8.58 -7.40 0.46
C PHE A 18 -8.50 -5.99 1.07
N LEU A 19 -9.29 -5.05 0.54
CA LEU A 19 -9.14 -3.61 0.79
C LEU A 19 -10.12 -3.07 1.82
N GLY A 20 -11.17 -3.83 2.18
CA GLY A 20 -12.33 -3.39 2.94
C GLY A 20 -12.11 -3.25 4.45
N ASP A 21 -10.90 -2.86 4.87
CA ASP A 21 -10.58 -2.57 6.25
C ASP A 21 -9.91 -1.19 6.39
N LYS A 22 -9.85 -0.70 7.63
CA LYS A 22 -9.39 0.67 7.92
C LYS A 22 -7.91 0.90 7.60
N TRP A 23 -7.09 -0.16 7.48
CA TRP A 23 -5.64 -0.06 7.54
C TRP A 23 -4.94 -0.40 6.23
N THR A 24 -5.48 -1.33 5.46
CA THR A 24 -4.85 -1.84 4.22
C THR A 24 -4.44 -0.70 3.28
N LEU A 25 -5.37 0.19 2.91
CA LEU A 25 -5.06 1.28 2.01
C LEU A 25 -4.18 2.38 2.64
N LEU A 26 -4.16 2.51 3.97
CA LEU A 26 -3.26 3.44 4.66
C LEU A 26 -1.81 2.97 4.61
N ILE A 27 -1.56 1.66 4.77
CA ILE A 27 -0.22 1.07 4.65
C ILE A 27 0.30 1.26 3.22
N VAL A 28 -0.53 0.95 2.21
CA VAL A 28 -0.15 1.13 0.80
C VAL A 28 0.11 2.61 0.48
N ARG A 29 -0.75 3.51 0.96
CA ARG A 29 -0.57 4.98 0.85
C ARG A 29 0.76 5.42 1.46
N ASP A 30 1.12 4.88 2.62
CA ASP A 30 2.33 5.27 3.33
C ASP A 30 3.61 4.89 2.56
N ILE A 31 3.62 3.74 1.90
CA ILE A 31 4.69 3.37 0.97
C ILE A 31 4.67 4.28 -0.26
N LEU A 32 3.48 4.51 -0.82
CA LEU A 32 3.29 5.22 -2.07
C LEU A 32 3.71 6.71 -2.00
N LEU A 33 3.22 7.41 -0.97
CA LEU A 33 3.27 8.88 -0.87
C LEU A 33 4.18 9.37 0.25
N ASN A 34 4.29 8.63 1.36
CA ASN A 34 5.03 9.08 2.54
C ASN A 34 6.45 8.48 2.64
N ASN A 35 6.86 7.66 1.66
CA ASN A 35 8.13 6.95 1.61
C ASN A 35 8.44 6.11 2.87
N LYS A 36 7.40 5.70 3.61
CA LYS A 36 7.55 4.80 4.77
C LYS A 36 7.66 3.37 4.27
N ASN A 37 8.66 2.64 4.75
CA ASN A 37 8.92 1.29 4.27
C ASN A 37 9.29 0.31 5.39
N THR A 38 9.37 0.73 6.64
CA THR A 38 9.65 -0.17 7.77
C THR A 38 8.47 -0.29 8.72
N PHE A 39 8.43 -1.40 9.47
CA PHE A 39 7.41 -1.61 10.50
C PHE A 39 7.30 -0.44 11.48
N GLY A 40 8.45 0.08 11.93
CA GLY A 40 8.50 1.20 12.87
C GLY A 40 7.90 2.49 12.30
N GLU A 41 8.14 2.78 11.02
CA GLU A 41 7.56 3.96 10.36
C GLU A 41 6.04 3.84 10.19
N PHE A 42 5.53 2.65 9.86
CA PHE A 42 4.08 2.42 9.79
C PHE A 42 3.44 2.53 11.17
N PHE A 43 4.08 1.98 12.21
CA PHE A 43 3.60 2.06 13.58
C PHE A 43 3.56 3.50 14.12
N GLN A 44 4.51 4.34 13.71
CA GLN A 44 4.59 5.76 14.09
C GLN A 44 3.66 6.66 13.26
N SER A 45 2.80 6.10 12.40
CA SER A 45 1.84 6.88 11.62
C SER A 45 0.77 7.51 12.50
N ALA A 46 0.28 8.68 12.09
CA ALA A 46 -0.66 9.48 12.85
C ALA A 46 -1.98 8.75 13.15
N GLU A 47 -2.37 7.77 12.34
CA GLU A 47 -3.59 6.99 12.50
C GLU A 47 -3.53 5.95 13.62
N GLY A 48 -2.35 5.67 14.19
CA GLY A 48 -2.21 4.89 15.42
C GLY A 48 -2.61 3.41 15.29
N ILE A 49 -2.09 2.70 14.29
CA ILE A 49 -2.35 1.27 14.11
C ILE A 49 -1.74 0.43 15.24
N ALA A 50 -2.51 -0.48 15.83
CA ALA A 50 -2.00 -1.42 16.83
C ALA A 50 -1.01 -2.42 16.23
N THR A 51 0.02 -2.82 16.97
CA THR A 51 1.14 -3.65 16.48
C THR A 51 0.70 -5.04 15.97
N ASN A 52 -0.27 -5.66 16.63
CA ASN A 52 -0.86 -6.93 16.20
C ASN A 52 -1.59 -6.77 14.86
N VAL A 53 -2.40 -5.73 14.71
CA VAL A 53 -3.13 -5.43 13.47
C VAL A 53 -2.16 -5.10 12.34
N LEU A 54 -1.11 -4.32 12.60
CA LEU A 54 -0.08 -4.01 11.62
C LEU A 54 0.65 -5.28 11.15
N THR A 55 1.04 -6.15 12.07
CA THR A 55 1.67 -7.44 11.76
C THR A 55 0.77 -8.28 10.86
N ASP A 56 -0.50 -8.44 11.23
CA ASP A 56 -1.47 -9.23 10.46
C ASP A 56 -1.68 -8.65 9.06
N ARG A 57 -1.73 -7.32 8.93
CA ARG A 57 -1.93 -6.64 7.65
C ARG A 57 -0.70 -6.73 6.75
N LEU A 58 0.50 -6.53 7.29
CA LEU A 58 1.73 -6.69 6.51
C LEU A 58 1.86 -8.14 6.00
N LYS A 59 1.58 -9.14 6.86
CA LYS A 59 1.59 -10.55 6.44
C LYS A 59 0.55 -10.82 5.34
N MET A 60 -0.67 -10.29 5.47
CA MET A 60 -1.72 -10.43 4.44
C MET A 60 -1.29 -9.79 3.12
N LEU A 61 -0.84 -8.54 3.15
CA LEU A 61 -0.44 -7.80 1.95
C LEU A 61 0.77 -8.46 1.26
N GLU A 62 1.70 -9.01 2.02
CA GLU A 62 2.86 -9.74 1.51
C GLU A 62 2.43 -11.05 0.84
N THR A 63 1.63 -11.86 1.55
CA THR A 63 1.12 -13.15 1.04
C THR A 63 0.28 -12.99 -0.22
N GLU A 64 -0.51 -11.92 -0.28
CA GLU A 64 -1.37 -11.62 -1.43
C GLU A 64 -0.62 -10.89 -2.55
N GLY A 65 0.66 -10.52 -2.39
CA GLY A 65 1.45 -9.87 -3.45
C GLY A 65 1.12 -8.39 -3.67
N PHE A 66 0.57 -7.70 -2.66
CA PHE A 66 0.44 -6.25 -2.66
C PHE A 66 1.74 -5.56 -2.25
N ILE A 67 2.50 -6.16 -1.33
CA ILE A 67 3.82 -5.67 -0.92
C ILE A 67 4.85 -6.79 -1.02
N MET A 68 6.13 -6.41 -1.05
CA MET A 68 7.26 -7.33 -0.99
C MET A 68 8.21 -6.89 0.11
N LYS A 69 8.65 -7.86 0.92
CA LYS A 69 9.61 -7.66 2.00
C LYS A 69 11.04 -7.85 1.51
N TYR A 70 11.96 -7.03 1.96
CA TYR A 70 13.39 -7.10 1.60
C TYR A 70 14.28 -6.65 2.76
N PRO A 71 15.55 -7.12 2.85
CA PRO A 71 16.47 -6.71 3.90
C PRO A 71 16.96 -5.28 3.66
N VAL A 72 17.15 -4.51 4.72
CA VAL A 72 17.80 -3.21 4.62
C VAL A 72 19.32 -3.41 4.66
N PRO A 73 20.08 -2.99 3.62
CA PRO A 73 21.53 -3.19 3.59
C PRO A 73 22.23 -2.61 4.83
N GLY A 74 23.10 -3.40 5.44
CA GLY A 74 23.87 -3.01 6.63
C GLY A 74 23.07 -2.84 7.92
N LYS A 75 21.81 -3.28 7.97
CA LYS A 75 20.95 -3.16 9.16
C LYS A 75 20.22 -4.48 9.45
N ALA A 76 20.12 -4.86 10.72
CA ALA A 76 19.31 -6.00 11.16
C ALA A 76 17.81 -5.65 11.19
N ARG A 77 17.28 -5.11 10.09
CA ARG A 77 15.86 -4.77 9.92
C ARG A 77 15.41 -5.05 8.49
N VAL A 78 14.10 -5.20 8.33
CA VAL A 78 13.44 -5.42 7.04
C VAL A 78 12.66 -4.19 6.63
N ALA A 79 12.46 -4.05 5.33
CA ALA A 79 11.62 -3.02 4.73
C ALA A 79 10.65 -3.66 3.72
N TYR A 80 9.68 -2.86 3.27
CA TYR A 80 8.58 -3.25 2.39
C TYR A 80 8.48 -2.26 1.23
N CYS A 81 8.30 -2.77 0.02
CA CYS A 81 7.92 -1.95 -1.14
C CYS A 81 6.61 -2.47 -1.74
N LEU A 82 5.98 -1.68 -2.60
CA LEU A 82 4.83 -2.16 -3.37
C LEU A 82 5.28 -3.27 -4.33
N ALA A 83 4.47 -4.32 -4.41
CA ALA A 83 4.55 -5.32 -5.47
C ALA A 83 3.49 -5.02 -6.54
N GLU A 84 3.43 -5.81 -7.59
CA GLU A 84 2.59 -5.56 -8.78
C GLU A 84 1.12 -5.26 -8.43
N ARG A 85 0.49 -6.05 -7.55
CA ARG A 85 -0.91 -5.79 -7.14
C ARG A 85 -1.05 -4.50 -6.33
N GLY A 86 -0.05 -4.13 -5.53
CA GLY A 86 -0.03 -2.89 -4.78
C GLY A 86 0.14 -1.67 -5.68
N ILE A 87 0.99 -1.76 -6.70
CA ILE A 87 1.16 -0.73 -7.73
C ILE A 87 -0.15 -0.51 -8.50
N ALA A 88 -0.89 -1.58 -8.79
CA ALA A 88 -2.21 -1.48 -9.43
C ALA A 88 -3.27 -0.74 -8.58
N LEU A 89 -3.05 -0.54 -7.27
CA LEU A 89 -3.95 0.22 -6.41
C LEU A 89 -3.75 1.74 -6.49
N ILE A 90 -2.71 2.23 -7.16
CA ILE A 90 -2.40 3.66 -7.24
C ILE A 90 -3.62 4.48 -7.67
N PRO A 91 -4.34 4.15 -8.77
CA PRO A 91 -5.52 4.91 -9.17
C PRO A 91 -6.61 4.96 -8.09
N ILE A 92 -6.85 3.85 -7.39
CA ILE A 92 -7.87 3.75 -6.33
C ILE A 92 -7.50 4.68 -5.16
N ILE A 93 -6.23 4.66 -4.74
CA ILE A 93 -5.75 5.50 -3.63
C ILE A 93 -5.86 6.98 -3.99
N MET A 94 -5.50 7.35 -5.23
CA MET A 94 -5.61 8.74 -5.69
C MET A 94 -7.06 9.21 -5.74
N GLU A 95 -7.99 8.41 -6.26
CA GLU A 95 -9.41 8.76 -6.28
C GLU A 95 -9.99 8.87 -4.87
N MET A 96 -9.62 7.95 -3.97
CA MET A 96 -10.06 8.00 -2.58
C MET A 96 -9.53 9.24 -1.87
N ALA A 97 -8.29 9.67 -2.16
CA ALA A 97 -7.74 10.91 -1.64
C ALA A 97 -8.49 12.14 -2.18
N ILE A 98 -8.79 12.18 -3.49
CA ILE A 98 -9.58 13.26 -4.11
C ILE A 98 -10.96 13.37 -3.45
N TRP A 99 -11.67 12.25 -3.32
CA TRP A 99 -12.98 12.20 -2.68
C TRP A 99 -12.91 12.61 -1.20
N GLY A 100 -11.94 12.09 -0.43
CA GLY A 100 -11.78 12.47 0.97
C GLY A 100 -11.49 13.98 1.15
N MET A 101 -10.76 14.58 0.22
CA MET A 101 -10.52 16.03 0.21
C MET A 101 -11.77 16.86 -0.09
N SER A 102 -12.71 16.34 -0.90
CA SER A 102 -13.98 17.04 -1.15
C SER A 102 -14.90 17.01 0.06
N GLU A 103 -14.87 15.93 0.85
CA GLU A 103 -15.75 15.77 2.02
C GLU A 103 -15.24 16.50 3.27
N ASN A 104 -13.92 16.58 3.50
CA ASN A 104 -13.38 17.00 4.80
C ASN A 104 -12.70 18.39 4.83
N ASN A 105 -12.86 19.22 3.80
CA ASN A 105 -12.35 20.61 3.71
C ASN A 105 -10.89 20.84 4.19
N THR A 106 -10.05 19.80 4.21
CA THR A 106 -8.71 19.81 4.82
C THR A 106 -7.74 20.74 4.09
N GLU A 107 -6.81 21.35 4.81
CA GLU A 107 -5.76 22.25 4.27
C GLU A 107 -4.66 21.56 3.43
N ILE A 108 -4.75 20.24 3.18
CA ILE A 108 -3.82 19.47 2.32
C ILE A 108 -4.01 19.82 0.82
N LYS A 109 -4.14 21.11 0.51
CA LYS A 109 -5.12 21.58 -0.47
C LYS A 109 -4.58 22.01 -1.83
N LYS A 110 -3.27 22.17 -2.02
CA LYS A 110 -2.78 22.86 -3.24
C LYS A 110 -2.00 21.99 -4.19
N GLU A 111 -1.01 21.23 -3.72
CA GLU A 111 -0.08 20.56 -4.64
C GLU A 111 -0.65 19.29 -5.26
N LEU A 112 -1.23 18.40 -4.45
CA LEU A 112 -1.80 17.14 -4.94
C LEU A 112 -3.02 17.39 -5.84
N THR A 113 -3.88 18.31 -5.44
CA THR A 113 -5.09 18.68 -6.17
C THR A 113 -4.77 19.42 -7.48
N ALA A 114 -3.74 20.26 -7.52
CA ALA A 114 -3.31 20.92 -8.75
C ALA A 114 -2.65 19.94 -9.73
N ALA A 115 -1.76 19.07 -9.24
CA ALA A 115 -1.10 18.06 -10.07
C ALA A 115 -2.10 17.08 -10.70
N LEU A 116 -3.10 16.62 -9.94
CA LEU A 116 -4.13 15.69 -10.42
C LEU A 116 -5.17 16.35 -11.34
N LYS A 117 -5.43 17.66 -11.20
CA LYS A 117 -6.35 18.39 -12.09
C LYS A 117 -5.75 18.69 -13.47
N ASN A 118 -4.44 18.85 -13.55
CA ASN A 118 -3.77 19.24 -14.78
C ASN A 118 -3.48 18.04 -15.68
N ASP A 119 -2.91 16.97 -15.13
CA ASP A 119 -2.58 15.75 -15.89
C ASP A 119 -2.55 14.52 -14.97
N LYS A 120 -3.75 14.01 -14.67
CA LYS A 120 -3.93 12.82 -13.82
C LYS A 120 -3.22 11.59 -14.41
N GLU A 121 -3.26 11.38 -15.72
CA GLU A 121 -2.64 10.21 -16.34
C GLU A 121 -1.11 10.23 -16.23
N ALA A 122 -0.47 11.40 -16.45
CA ALA A 122 0.96 11.54 -16.25
C ALA A 122 1.36 11.28 -14.80
N VAL A 123 0.60 11.81 -13.83
CA VAL A 123 0.86 11.56 -12.40
C VAL A 123 0.75 10.07 -12.06
N LEU A 124 -0.35 9.42 -12.46
CA LEU A 124 -0.58 7.99 -12.18
C LEU A 124 0.50 7.11 -12.82
N SER A 125 0.83 7.36 -14.10
CA SER A 125 1.85 6.59 -14.81
C SER A 125 3.25 6.85 -14.25
N GLY A 126 3.56 8.07 -13.82
CA GLY A 126 4.82 8.42 -13.16
C GLY A 126 4.99 7.69 -11.83
N LEU A 127 3.95 7.68 -10.99
CA LEU A 127 3.93 6.92 -9.73
C LEU A 127 4.08 5.41 -9.97
N ALA A 128 3.35 4.86 -10.94
CA ALA A 128 3.43 3.43 -11.27
C ALA A 128 4.83 3.04 -11.76
N LYS A 129 5.42 3.82 -12.68
CA LYS A 129 6.79 3.60 -13.18
C LYS A 129 7.83 3.67 -12.06
N LYS A 130 7.73 4.69 -11.19
CA LYS A 130 8.63 4.84 -10.03
C LYS A 130 8.59 3.61 -9.14
N HIS A 131 7.40 3.18 -8.73
CA HIS A 131 7.26 2.05 -7.80
C HIS A 131 7.57 0.71 -8.45
N LEU A 132 7.31 0.54 -9.75
CA LEU A 132 7.74 -0.64 -10.50
C LEU A 132 9.27 -0.74 -10.56
N ALA A 133 9.96 0.37 -10.82
CA ALA A 133 11.43 0.39 -10.81
C ALA A 133 12.01 0.02 -9.44
N ILE A 134 11.40 0.52 -8.34
CA ILE A 134 11.78 0.15 -6.97
C ILE A 134 11.56 -1.35 -6.75
N TYR A 135 10.40 -1.88 -7.15
CA TYR A 135 10.09 -3.30 -7.02
C TYR A 135 11.13 -4.17 -7.73
N GLU A 136 11.39 -3.92 -9.02
CA GLU A 136 12.35 -4.71 -9.80
C GLU A 136 13.76 -4.64 -9.22
N GLN A 137 14.21 -3.45 -8.76
CA GLN A 137 15.51 -3.30 -8.11
C GLN A 137 15.64 -4.14 -6.83
N ARG A 138 14.55 -4.32 -6.08
CA ARG A 138 14.56 -5.01 -4.77
C ARG A 138 14.23 -6.49 -4.88
N LYS A 139 13.63 -6.92 -5.98
CA LYS A 139 13.08 -8.27 -6.20
C LYS A 139 14.11 -9.38 -6.02
N GLU A 140 15.35 -9.16 -6.45
CA GLU A 140 16.44 -10.14 -6.28
C GLU A 140 16.80 -10.39 -4.80
N SER A 141 16.58 -9.38 -3.95
CA SER A 141 16.85 -9.45 -2.51
C SER A 141 15.62 -9.81 -1.66
N ARG A 142 14.52 -10.22 -2.29
CA ARG A 142 13.25 -10.43 -1.59
C ARG A 142 13.38 -11.50 -0.50
N ILE A 143 12.67 -11.28 0.60
CA ILE A 143 12.44 -12.28 1.63
C ILE A 143 11.13 -12.95 1.27
N GLU A 144 11.17 -14.26 1.04
CA GLU A 144 9.95 -15.01 0.77
C GLU A 144 9.03 -14.97 1.99
N PRO A 145 7.71 -14.89 1.80
CA PRO A 145 6.76 -15.00 2.90
C PRO A 145 7.01 -16.33 3.61
N ASP A 146 7.17 -16.29 4.92
CA ASP A 146 7.32 -17.51 5.71
C ASP A 146 6.08 -18.41 5.48
N GLN A 147 6.31 -19.59 4.89
CA GLN A 147 5.27 -20.59 4.64
C GLN A 147 4.71 -21.20 5.94
N ALA A 148 5.22 -20.80 7.11
CA ALA A 148 4.70 -21.25 8.39
C ALA A 148 3.31 -20.64 8.71
N ASN A 149 2.38 -21.58 8.91
CA ASN A 149 0.97 -21.47 9.31
C ASN A 149 -0.06 -21.33 8.17
N VAL A 150 -0.07 -22.34 7.30
CA VAL A 150 -1.31 -22.91 6.72
C VAL A 150 -2.05 -23.70 7.80
#